data_AF-A0A953YJT4-F1
#
_entry.id   AF-A0A953YJT4-F1
#
_cell.length_a   1.000
_cell.length_b   1.000
_cell.length_c   1.000
_cell.angle_alpha   90.00
_cell.angle_beta   90.00
_cell.angle_gamma   90.00
#
_symmetry.space_group_name_H-M   'P 1'
#
loop_
_entity.id
_entity.type
_entity.pdbx_description
1 polymer ?
#
loop_
_entity_poly.entity_id
_entity_poly.type
_entity_poly.pdbx_seq_one_letter_code
_entity_poly.pdbx_strand_id
1 'polypeptide(L)'
;LARLREMLAAAQRPLLLVGGGDWTDESGAQIQAFAEANGLPVACSFRRFDVVDNQSPSYVGDLGTGAAKDLVKLAKDCDLLIAVGARLGEITTQGYELLASPEPKQTLVHVHPSAEELGRVFRPTLGIQAGVGNFAAALAGLAPVDGSAWAGWRQAARAAYEAQLVPGPYAGPMHVGDAMVALRAMLPRDAIVTA
;
A
#
# COMPACT_ATOMS: atom_id res chain seq x y z
N LEU A 1 -12.18 -15.19 -3.07
CA LEU A 1 -10.91 -15.40 -2.33
C LEU A 1 -10.01 -16.44 -2.97
N ALA A 2 -10.49 -17.63 -3.35
CA ALA A 2 -9.67 -18.62 -4.09
C ALA A 2 -8.98 -18.02 -5.33
N ARG A 3 -9.75 -17.29 -6.16
CA ARG A 3 -9.19 -16.61 -7.34
C ARG A 3 -8.12 -15.57 -7.01
N LEU A 4 -8.30 -14.79 -5.93
CA LEU A 4 -7.29 -13.85 -5.45
C LEU A 4 -6.01 -14.59 -5.07
N ARG A 5 -6.13 -15.70 -4.33
CA ARG A 5 -5.00 -16.53 -3.94
C ARG A 5 -4.25 -17.11 -5.15
N GLU A 6 -4.96 -17.56 -6.17
CA GLU A 6 -4.35 -18.03 -7.44
C GLU A 6 -3.56 -16.92 -8.14
N MET A 7 -4.16 -15.72 -8.25
CA MET A 7 -3.52 -14.56 -8.86
C MET A 7 -2.27 -14.15 -8.08
N LEU A 8 -2.35 -14.17 -6.75
CA LEU A 8 -1.22 -13.88 -5.88
C LEU A 8 -0.11 -14.93 -5.99
N ALA A 9 -0.46 -16.22 -6.03
CA ALA A 9 0.50 -17.32 -6.20
C ALA A 9 1.25 -17.27 -7.54
N ALA A 10 0.66 -16.67 -8.58
CA ALA A 10 1.27 -16.52 -9.89
C ALA A 10 2.09 -15.23 -10.05
N ALA A 11 1.97 -14.27 -9.12
CA ALA A 11 2.62 -12.97 -9.22
C ALA A 11 4.14 -13.06 -9.02
N GLN A 12 4.87 -12.12 -9.61
CA GLN A 12 6.32 -11.95 -9.44
C GLN A 12 6.67 -10.62 -8.78
N ARG A 13 5.81 -9.61 -8.93
CA ARG A 13 5.98 -8.27 -8.37
C ARG A 13 4.65 -7.76 -7.82
N PRO A 14 4.03 -8.43 -6.83
CA PRO A 14 2.77 -7.99 -6.25
C PRO A 14 2.97 -6.72 -5.42
N LEU A 15 1.91 -5.90 -5.33
CA LEU A 15 1.82 -4.75 -4.44
C LEU A 15 0.42 -4.71 -3.81
N LEU A 16 0.36 -4.63 -2.47
CA LEU A 16 -0.87 -4.37 -1.74
C LEU A 16 -0.99 -2.86 -1.50
N LEU A 17 -2.09 -2.25 -1.95
CA LEU A 17 -2.39 -0.85 -1.74
C LEU A 17 -3.61 -0.72 -0.84
N VAL A 18 -3.43 -0.23 0.39
CA VAL A 18 -4.52 -0.02 1.34
C VAL A 18 -4.98 1.43 1.32
N GLY A 19 -6.30 1.63 1.29
CA GLY A 19 -6.90 2.95 1.24
C GLY A 19 -8.36 2.94 1.67
N GLY A 20 -9.05 4.06 1.47
CA GLY A 20 -10.48 4.16 1.85
C GLY A 20 -10.72 4.21 3.35
N GLY A 21 -11.97 4.42 3.77
CA GLY A 21 -12.35 4.51 5.19
C GLY A 21 -12.59 3.15 5.85
N ASP A 22 -13.12 3.20 7.06
CA ASP A 22 -13.66 2.07 7.83
C ASP A 22 -12.63 1.03 8.32
N TRP A 23 -11.36 1.42 8.35
CA TRP A 23 -10.31 0.67 9.02
C TRP A 23 -10.49 0.76 10.54
N THR A 24 -10.19 -0.35 11.20
CA THR A 24 -10.10 -0.52 12.66
C THR A 24 -8.74 -1.12 12.97
N ASP A 25 -8.28 -1.03 14.22
CA ASP A 25 -7.02 -1.66 14.66
C ASP A 25 -7.00 -3.16 14.32
N GLU A 26 -8.14 -3.85 14.48
CA GLU A 26 -8.28 -5.27 14.13
C GLU A 26 -8.10 -5.52 12.63
N SER A 27 -8.79 -4.76 11.77
CA SER A 27 -8.71 -4.96 10.33
C SER A 27 -7.36 -4.53 9.74
N GLY A 28 -6.74 -3.49 10.30
CA GLY A 28 -5.37 -3.10 9.99
C GLY A 28 -4.37 -4.21 10.36
N ALA A 29 -4.48 -4.75 11.57
CA ALA A 29 -3.63 -5.86 12.03
C ALA A 29 -3.80 -7.12 11.17
N GLN A 30 -5.03 -7.46 10.75
CA GLN A 30 -5.30 -8.60 9.87
C GLN A 30 -4.67 -8.42 8.48
N ILE A 31 -4.74 -7.22 7.89
CA ILE A 31 -4.07 -6.91 6.63
C ILE A 31 -2.55 -6.97 6.79
N GLN A 32 -2.00 -6.40 7.86
CA GLN A 32 -0.57 -6.47 8.13
C GLN A 32 -0.10 -7.92 8.24
N ALA A 33 -0.80 -8.74 9.03
CA ALA A 33 -0.48 -10.16 9.19
C ALA A 33 -0.57 -10.93 7.86
N PHE A 34 -1.59 -10.65 7.04
CA PHE A 34 -1.70 -11.21 5.70
C PHE A 34 -0.52 -10.80 4.80
N ALA A 35 -0.13 -9.52 4.82
CA ALA A 35 0.97 -9.03 4.02
C ALA A 35 2.31 -9.65 4.45
N GLU A 36 2.57 -9.74 5.76
CA GLU A 36 3.79 -10.34 6.29
C GLU A 36 3.86 -11.85 6.00
N ALA A 37 2.75 -12.58 6.18
CA ALA A 37 2.68 -14.01 5.91
C ALA A 37 2.90 -14.37 4.43
N ASN A 38 2.60 -13.45 3.51
CA ASN A 38 2.82 -13.62 2.07
C ASN A 38 4.06 -12.85 1.56
N GLY A 39 4.82 -12.18 2.43
CA GLY A 39 5.96 -11.35 2.03
C GLY A 39 5.61 -10.22 1.06
N LEU A 40 4.41 -9.64 1.17
CA LEU A 40 3.93 -8.59 0.26
C LEU A 40 4.46 -7.20 0.67
N PRO A 41 4.91 -6.37 -0.29
CA PRO A 41 5.05 -4.94 -0.04
C PRO A 41 3.66 -4.29 0.06
N VAL A 42 3.52 -3.36 1.00
CA VAL A 42 2.28 -2.64 1.32
C VAL A 42 2.52 -1.14 1.21
N ALA A 43 1.75 -0.50 0.35
CA ALA A 43 1.68 0.95 0.23
C ALA A 43 0.32 1.45 0.75
N CYS A 44 0.30 2.67 1.28
CA CYS A 44 -0.94 3.32 1.68
C CYS A 44 -1.37 4.38 0.67
N SER A 45 -2.68 4.54 0.45
CA SER A 45 -3.23 5.70 -0.23
C SER A 45 -3.14 6.94 0.65
N PHE A 46 -3.24 8.12 0.05
CA PHE A 46 -3.26 9.40 0.76
C PHE A 46 -4.21 9.40 1.98
N ARG A 47 -3.71 9.91 3.12
CA ARG A 47 -4.41 10.00 4.43
C ARG A 47 -4.76 8.66 5.08
N ARG A 48 -4.09 7.58 4.72
CA ARG A 48 -4.25 6.24 5.33
C ARG A 48 -2.94 5.66 5.81
N PHE A 49 -2.07 6.54 6.33
CA PHE A 49 -0.68 6.23 6.67
C PHE A 49 -0.52 5.31 7.88
N ASP A 50 -1.61 5.14 8.64
CA ASP A 50 -1.75 4.47 9.92
C ASP A 50 -2.45 3.11 9.84
N VAL A 51 -2.90 2.68 8.65
CA VAL A 51 -3.58 1.38 8.48
C VAL A 51 -2.66 0.19 8.79
N VAL A 52 -1.36 0.35 8.57
CA VAL A 52 -0.32 -0.67 8.83
C VAL A 52 0.85 0.01 9.54
N ASP A 53 1.48 -0.67 10.50
CA ASP A 53 2.65 -0.14 11.19
C ASP A 53 3.78 0.14 10.20
N ASN A 54 4.27 1.40 10.16
CA ASN A 54 5.34 1.82 9.27
C ASN A 54 6.68 1.11 9.56
N GLN A 55 6.82 0.46 10.72
CA GLN A 55 7.96 -0.41 11.07
C GLN A 55 7.81 -1.84 10.55
N SER A 56 6.63 -2.25 10.07
CA SER A 56 6.45 -3.55 9.45
C SER A 56 7.44 -3.71 8.28
N PRO A 57 8.10 -4.87 8.14
CA PRO A 57 9.01 -5.11 7.03
C PRO A 57 8.27 -5.21 5.68
N SER A 58 6.94 -5.21 5.70
CA SER A 58 6.08 -5.12 4.53
C SER A 58 5.70 -3.69 4.17
N TYR A 59 5.82 -2.70 5.06
CA TYR A 59 5.46 -1.32 4.74
C TYR A 59 6.51 -0.64 3.85
N VAL A 60 6.08 -0.07 2.72
CA VAL A 60 6.95 0.54 1.69
C VAL A 60 6.60 1.99 1.34
N GLY A 61 5.78 2.66 2.16
CA GLY A 61 5.47 4.09 2.02
C GLY A 61 4.04 4.39 1.57
N ASP A 62 3.79 5.64 1.20
CA ASP A 62 2.47 6.13 0.80
C ASP A 62 2.45 6.80 -0.58
N LEU A 63 1.37 6.54 -1.31
CA LEU A 63 1.04 7.21 -2.57
C LEU A 63 0.21 8.48 -2.28
N GLY A 64 0.85 9.42 -1.57
CA GLY A 64 0.34 10.76 -1.27
C GLY A 64 0.69 11.80 -2.35
N THR A 65 0.50 13.08 -2.03
CA THR A 65 0.82 14.20 -2.95
C THR A 65 2.31 14.33 -3.26
N GLY A 66 3.16 13.96 -2.32
CA GLY A 66 4.63 13.95 -2.45
C GLY A 66 5.19 12.55 -2.55
N ALA A 67 4.51 11.64 -3.25
CA ALA A 67 4.91 10.24 -3.29
C ALA A 67 6.35 10.07 -3.77
N ALA A 68 7.07 9.24 -3.02
CA ALA A 68 8.38 8.72 -3.33
C ALA A 68 8.52 8.26 -4.80
N LYS A 69 9.54 8.74 -5.53
CA LYS A 69 9.78 8.32 -6.93
C LYS A 69 9.92 6.79 -7.06
N ASP A 70 10.63 6.17 -6.13
CA ASP A 70 10.81 4.71 -6.11
C ASP A 70 9.50 3.96 -5.84
N LEU A 71 8.62 4.50 -5.00
CA LEU A 71 7.30 3.91 -4.76
C LEU A 71 6.37 4.08 -5.97
N VAL A 72 6.41 5.24 -6.63
CA VAL A 72 5.68 5.45 -7.88
C VAL A 72 6.17 4.46 -8.95
N LYS A 73 7.48 4.26 -9.07
CA LYS A 73 8.06 3.27 -9.97
C LYS A 73 7.64 1.84 -9.58
N LEU A 74 7.69 1.50 -8.29
CA LEU A 74 7.25 0.20 -7.76
C LEU A 74 5.81 -0.11 -8.18
N ALA A 75 4.90 0.85 -8.01
CA ALA A 75 3.50 0.69 -8.38
C ALA A 75 3.28 0.67 -9.91
N LYS A 76 4.09 1.38 -10.72
CA LYS A 76 4.07 1.26 -12.20
C LYS A 76 4.55 -0.10 -12.68
N ASP A 77 5.55 -0.69 -12.01
CA ASP A 77 6.23 -1.91 -12.45
C ASP A 77 5.64 -3.20 -11.85
N CYS A 78 4.78 -3.10 -10.84
CA CYS A 78 4.08 -4.25 -10.26
C CYS A 78 3.29 -5.00 -11.33
N ASP A 79 3.21 -6.32 -11.23
CA ASP A 79 2.42 -7.15 -12.16
C ASP A 79 1.02 -7.46 -11.62
N LEU A 80 0.87 -7.42 -10.30
CA LEU A 80 -0.37 -7.56 -9.57
C LEU A 80 -0.52 -6.41 -8.58
N LEU A 81 -1.56 -5.59 -8.76
CA LEU A 81 -1.96 -4.57 -7.79
C LEU A 81 -3.24 -5.03 -7.08
N ILE A 82 -3.16 -5.19 -5.75
CA ILE A 82 -4.32 -5.47 -4.90
C ILE A 82 -4.70 -4.18 -4.20
N ALA A 83 -5.70 -3.46 -4.71
CA ALA A 83 -6.19 -2.22 -4.13
C ALA A 83 -7.37 -2.49 -3.20
N VAL A 84 -7.20 -2.22 -1.90
CA VAL A 84 -8.21 -2.48 -0.86
C VAL A 84 -8.75 -1.16 -0.31
N GLY A 85 -10.03 -0.90 -0.54
CA GLY A 85 -10.73 0.31 -0.08
C GLY A 85 -10.34 1.60 -0.83
N ALA A 86 -9.22 1.61 -1.57
CA ALA A 86 -8.79 2.76 -2.35
C ALA A 86 -9.74 3.02 -3.53
N ARG A 87 -10.15 4.28 -3.73
CA ARG A 87 -10.90 4.72 -4.92
C ARG A 87 -10.04 4.86 -6.17
N LEU A 88 -8.71 4.74 -6.03
CA LEU A 88 -7.74 4.98 -7.09
C LEU A 88 -7.91 6.37 -7.75
N GLY A 89 -8.25 7.37 -6.93
CA GLY A 89 -8.41 8.75 -7.38
C GLY A 89 -7.08 9.46 -7.64
N GLU A 90 -7.19 10.68 -8.17
CA GLU A 90 -6.08 11.51 -8.68
C GLU A 90 -4.82 11.51 -7.82
N ILE A 91 -4.91 11.77 -6.51
CA ILE A 91 -3.73 11.83 -5.63
C ILE A 91 -3.03 10.47 -5.57
N THR A 92 -3.78 9.39 -5.32
CA THR A 92 -3.22 8.04 -5.20
C THR A 92 -2.60 7.57 -6.50
N THR A 93 -3.20 7.94 -7.64
CA THR A 93 -2.74 7.55 -8.98
C THR A 93 -1.83 8.59 -9.62
N GLN A 94 -1.35 9.58 -8.85
CA GLN A 94 -0.42 10.61 -9.32
C GLN A 94 -0.91 11.30 -10.60
N GLY A 95 -2.12 11.85 -10.56
CA GLY A 95 -2.74 12.49 -11.73
C GLY A 95 -3.28 11.49 -12.77
N TYR A 96 -3.68 10.28 -12.33
CA TYR A 96 -4.08 9.18 -13.21
C TYR A 96 -2.97 8.68 -14.15
N GLU A 97 -1.71 8.93 -13.82
CA GLU A 97 -0.54 8.46 -14.58
C GLU A 97 0.03 7.14 -14.06
N LEU A 98 -0.42 6.68 -12.88
CA LEU A 98 0.08 5.46 -12.26
C LEU A 98 -0.41 4.20 -12.98
N LEU A 99 -1.66 4.21 -13.41
CA LEU A 99 -2.35 3.12 -14.08
C LEU A 99 -2.90 3.61 -15.41
N ALA A 100 -2.85 2.78 -16.45
CA ALA A 100 -3.52 3.10 -17.71
C ALA A 100 -5.05 2.98 -17.52
N SER A 101 -5.80 3.97 -18.02
CA SER A 101 -7.26 3.96 -18.02
C SER A 101 -7.80 3.69 -19.43
N PRO A 102 -8.88 2.91 -19.59
CA PRO A 102 -9.58 2.17 -18.53
C PRO A 102 -8.93 0.84 -18.18
N GLU A 103 -7.98 0.35 -18.98
CA GLU A 103 -7.35 -0.97 -18.81
C GLU A 103 -5.92 -0.83 -18.25
N PRO A 104 -5.69 -1.12 -16.95
CA PRO A 104 -4.35 -1.11 -16.38
C PRO A 104 -3.44 -2.12 -17.06
N LYS A 105 -2.14 -1.84 -17.09
CA LYS A 105 -1.13 -2.81 -17.55
C LYS A 105 -0.95 -3.94 -16.53
N GLN A 106 -1.14 -3.61 -15.27
CA GLN A 106 -1.07 -4.51 -14.13
C GLN A 106 -2.36 -5.33 -14.05
N THR A 107 -2.24 -6.55 -13.56
CA THR A 107 -3.41 -7.30 -13.11
C THR A 107 -3.99 -6.57 -11.89
N LEU A 108 -5.21 -6.04 -12.01
CA LEU A 108 -5.83 -5.25 -10.93
C LEU A 108 -6.87 -6.09 -10.19
N VAL A 109 -6.63 -6.31 -8.90
CA VAL A 109 -7.66 -6.72 -7.94
C VAL A 109 -8.15 -5.46 -7.23
N HIS A 110 -9.43 -5.12 -7.37
CA HIS A 110 -10.00 -3.95 -6.73
C HIS A 110 -11.09 -4.37 -5.75
N VAL A 111 -10.84 -4.11 -4.46
CA VAL A 111 -11.76 -4.39 -3.36
C VAL A 111 -12.36 -3.06 -2.90
N HIS A 112 -13.67 -2.93 -2.98
CA HIS A 112 -14.35 -1.70 -2.56
C HIS A 112 -15.79 -2.00 -2.10
N PRO A 113 -16.33 -1.31 -1.08
CA PRO A 113 -17.69 -1.56 -0.58
C PRO A 113 -18.79 -1.15 -1.57
N SER A 114 -18.57 -0.05 -2.29
CA SER A 114 -19.51 0.45 -3.31
C SER A 114 -19.21 -0.16 -4.67
N ALA A 115 -20.25 -0.69 -5.33
CA ALA A 115 -20.17 -1.28 -6.67
C ALA A 115 -19.90 -0.21 -7.74
N GLU A 116 -20.31 1.03 -7.49
CA GLU A 116 -20.14 2.16 -8.39
C GLU A 116 -18.68 2.58 -8.57
N GLU A 117 -17.80 2.22 -7.64
CA GLU A 117 -16.36 2.50 -7.75
C GLU A 117 -15.60 1.38 -8.49
N LEU A 118 -16.13 0.15 -8.51
CA LEU A 118 -15.52 -0.96 -9.23
C LEU A 118 -15.68 -0.76 -10.74
N GLY A 119 -14.56 -0.56 -11.44
CA GLY A 119 -14.58 -0.30 -12.88
C GLY A 119 -14.91 1.15 -13.26
N ARG A 120 -15.00 2.07 -12.28
CA ARG A 120 -15.33 3.48 -12.53
C ARG A 120 -14.31 4.20 -13.40
N VAL A 121 -13.04 4.05 -13.07
CA VAL A 121 -11.89 4.67 -13.78
C VAL A 121 -10.99 3.59 -14.39
N PHE A 122 -10.75 2.53 -13.63
CA PHE A 122 -9.90 1.41 -14.03
C PHE A 122 -10.71 0.12 -13.93
N ARG A 123 -10.73 -0.67 -15.00
CA ARG A 123 -11.40 -1.96 -15.05
C ARG A 123 -10.55 -2.98 -14.29
N PRO A 124 -11.04 -3.54 -13.18
CA PRO A 124 -10.29 -4.57 -12.46
C PRO A 124 -10.37 -5.91 -13.21
N THR A 125 -9.27 -6.65 -13.20
CA THR A 125 -9.26 -8.08 -13.57
C THR A 125 -10.12 -8.89 -12.61
N LEU A 126 -10.13 -8.49 -11.33
CA LEU A 126 -11.01 -9.05 -10.30
C LEU A 126 -11.58 -7.93 -9.42
N GLY A 127 -12.86 -7.65 -9.55
CA GLY A 127 -13.60 -6.80 -8.62
C GLY A 127 -14.13 -7.61 -7.43
N ILE A 128 -13.96 -7.11 -6.21
CA ILE A 128 -14.52 -7.72 -5.00
C ILE A 128 -15.33 -6.64 -4.26
N GLN A 129 -16.64 -6.78 -4.28
CA GLN A 129 -17.52 -5.86 -3.55
C GLN A 129 -17.56 -6.24 -2.06
N ALA A 130 -16.72 -5.60 -1.25
CA ALA A 130 -16.63 -5.85 0.19
C ALA A 130 -16.11 -4.63 0.94
N GLY A 131 -16.59 -4.44 2.17
CA GLY A 131 -15.97 -3.52 3.12
C GLY A 131 -14.61 -4.04 3.59
N VAL A 132 -13.71 -3.13 3.97
CA VAL A 132 -12.32 -3.45 4.31
C VAL A 132 -12.22 -4.42 5.49
N GLY A 133 -13.05 -4.27 6.53
CA GLY A 133 -13.08 -5.17 7.68
C GLY A 133 -13.46 -6.60 7.31
N ASN A 134 -14.55 -6.78 6.55
CA ASN A 134 -14.98 -8.12 6.10
C ASN A 134 -13.94 -8.78 5.19
N PHE A 135 -13.28 -7.98 4.33
CA PHE A 135 -12.23 -8.49 3.47
C PHE A 135 -10.98 -8.90 4.27
N ALA A 136 -10.53 -8.07 5.21
CA ALA A 136 -9.39 -8.35 6.08
C ALA A 136 -9.63 -9.62 6.93
N ALA A 137 -10.81 -9.76 7.54
CA ALA A 137 -11.18 -10.94 8.30
C ALA A 137 -11.19 -12.21 7.43
N ALA A 138 -11.65 -12.10 6.18
CA ALA A 138 -11.65 -13.23 5.27
C ALA A 138 -10.24 -13.60 4.75
N LEU A 139 -9.31 -12.65 4.68
CA LEU A 139 -7.90 -12.90 4.40
C LEU A 139 -7.19 -13.62 5.56
N ALA A 140 -7.58 -13.36 6.81
CA ALA A 140 -7.02 -14.06 7.97
C ALA A 140 -7.25 -15.58 7.94
N GLY A 141 -8.34 -16.04 7.29
CA GLY A 141 -8.62 -17.46 7.07
C GLY A 141 -7.98 -18.04 5.80
N LEU A 142 -7.30 -17.24 5.00
CA LEU A 142 -6.73 -17.67 3.72
C LEU A 142 -5.30 -18.19 3.94
N ALA A 143 -5.07 -19.46 3.58
CA ALA A 143 -3.72 -20.02 3.65
C ALA A 143 -2.75 -19.21 2.78
N PRO A 144 -1.58 -18.80 3.32
CA PRO A 144 -0.61 -18.01 2.58
C PRO A 144 -0.10 -18.78 1.35
N VAL A 145 0.44 -18.03 0.40
CA VAL A 145 1.17 -18.58 -0.74
C VAL A 145 2.67 -18.43 -0.52
N ASP A 146 3.48 -19.19 -1.25
CA ASP A 146 4.93 -19.03 -1.20
C ASP A 146 5.33 -17.70 -1.90
N GLY A 147 5.78 -16.73 -1.09
CA GLY A 147 6.23 -15.43 -1.58
C GLY A 147 7.71 -15.34 -1.95
N SER A 148 8.41 -16.49 -2.03
CA SER A 148 9.83 -16.54 -2.40
C SER A 148 10.12 -15.83 -3.73
N ALA A 149 9.21 -15.90 -4.70
CA ALA A 149 9.34 -15.28 -6.02
C ALA A 149 9.48 -13.75 -5.98
N TRP A 150 8.90 -13.08 -4.97
CA TRP A 150 8.96 -11.62 -4.82
C TRP A 150 9.68 -11.16 -3.54
N ALA A 151 10.44 -12.05 -2.89
CA ALA A 151 11.18 -11.69 -1.69
C ALA A 151 12.15 -10.51 -1.95
N GLY A 152 12.89 -10.55 -3.06
CA GLY A 152 13.77 -9.46 -3.49
C GLY A 152 13.03 -8.18 -3.87
N TRP A 153 11.83 -8.32 -4.46
CA TRP A 153 10.95 -7.19 -4.78
C TRP A 153 10.52 -6.44 -3.52
N ARG A 154 10.04 -7.14 -2.50
CA ARG A 154 9.68 -6.53 -1.20
C ARG A 154 10.91 -5.92 -0.52
N GLN A 155 12.04 -6.63 -0.48
CA GLN A 155 13.26 -6.14 0.18
C GLN A 155 13.77 -4.85 -0.45
N ALA A 156 13.82 -4.77 -1.78
CA ALA A 156 14.22 -3.56 -2.50
C ALA A 156 13.26 -2.39 -2.23
N ALA A 157 11.94 -2.65 -2.23
CA ALA A 157 10.93 -1.65 -1.91
C ALA A 157 11.07 -1.12 -0.48
N ARG A 158 11.29 -2.01 0.49
CA ARG A 158 11.50 -1.64 1.90
C ARG A 158 12.78 -0.82 2.08
N ALA A 159 13.89 -1.23 1.46
CA ALA A 159 15.15 -0.50 1.53
C ALA A 159 15.03 0.90 0.91
N ALA A 160 14.29 1.05 -0.20
CA ALA A 160 14.03 2.35 -0.80
C ALA A 160 13.19 3.26 0.13
N TYR A 161 12.18 2.71 0.80
CA TYR A 161 11.41 3.44 1.81
C TYR A 161 12.30 3.90 2.98
N GLU A 162 13.12 3.00 3.55
CA GLU A 162 14.01 3.33 4.67
C GLU A 162 15.06 4.39 4.30
N ALA A 163 15.59 4.34 3.08
CA ALA A 163 16.53 5.36 2.58
C ALA A 163 15.89 6.76 2.53
N GLN A 164 14.58 6.85 2.28
CA GLN A 164 13.86 8.13 2.25
C GLN A 164 13.56 8.71 3.63
N LEU A 165 13.67 7.90 4.69
CA LEU A 165 13.53 8.38 6.06
C LEU A 165 14.77 9.13 6.55
N VAL A 166 15.85 9.15 5.77
CA VAL A 166 17.10 9.85 6.07
C VAL A 166 17.11 11.19 5.32
N PRO A 167 17.11 12.33 6.04
CA PRO A 167 17.21 13.65 5.43
C PRO A 167 18.47 13.78 4.57
N GLY A 168 18.31 14.36 3.37
CA GLY A 168 19.43 14.69 2.48
C GLY A 168 20.17 15.97 2.91
N PRO A 169 21.18 16.40 2.15
CA PRO A 169 21.83 17.68 2.43
C PRO A 169 20.87 18.86 2.19
N TYR A 170 20.88 19.83 3.10
CA TYR A 170 20.12 21.08 2.99
C TYR A 170 20.98 22.26 3.48
N ALA A 171 21.04 23.33 2.68
CA ALA A 171 21.91 24.48 2.94
C ALA A 171 21.21 25.65 3.66
N GLY A 172 19.91 25.53 3.94
CA GLY A 172 19.16 26.58 4.64
C GLY A 172 19.36 26.55 6.16
N PRO A 173 18.86 27.57 6.86
CA PRO A 173 19.09 27.74 8.30
C PRO A 173 18.40 26.67 9.17
N MET A 174 17.39 25.98 8.63
CA MET A 174 16.67 24.90 9.31
C MET A 174 16.31 23.79 8.33
N HIS A 175 16.83 22.59 8.56
CA HIS A 175 16.43 21.41 7.81
C HIS A 175 15.15 20.81 8.43
N VAL A 176 14.01 20.91 7.73
CA VAL A 176 12.72 20.36 8.22
C VAL A 176 12.77 18.84 8.41
N GLY A 177 13.42 18.10 7.50
CA GLY A 177 13.69 16.66 7.67
C GLY A 177 14.38 16.31 9.01
N ASP A 178 15.45 17.01 9.40
CA ASP A 178 16.11 16.79 10.70
C ASP A 178 15.17 17.10 11.87
N ALA A 179 14.35 18.15 11.77
CA ALA A 179 13.35 18.47 12.77
C ALA A 179 12.29 17.34 12.91
N MET A 180 11.87 16.73 11.80
CA MET A 180 10.93 15.60 11.81
C MET A 180 11.57 14.33 12.40
N VAL A 181 12.86 14.08 12.14
CA VAL A 181 13.59 12.98 12.77
C VAL A 181 13.69 13.18 14.28
N ALA A 182 14.01 14.39 14.74
CA ALA A 182 14.05 14.72 16.16
C ALA A 182 12.66 14.56 16.80
N LEU A 183 11.61 15.06 16.15
CA LEU A 183 10.23 14.93 16.62
C LEU A 183 9.83 13.44 16.75
N ARG A 184 10.12 12.60 15.75
CA ARG A 184 9.86 11.16 15.80
C ARG A 184 10.54 10.47 16.98
N ALA A 185 11.74 10.90 17.37
CA ALA A 185 12.46 10.36 18.52
C ALA A 185 11.88 10.81 19.87
N MET A 186 11.17 11.95 19.90
CA MET A 186 10.58 12.52 21.13
C MET A 186 9.14 12.09 21.37
N LEU A 187 8.39 11.81 20.30
CA LEU A 187 6.98 11.44 20.39
C LEU A 187 6.81 10.01 20.92
N PRO A 188 5.84 9.77 21.82
CA PRO A 188 5.47 8.40 22.19
C PRO A 188 4.80 7.67 21.02
N ARG A 189 4.72 6.34 21.08
CA ARG A 189 4.15 5.52 20.00
C ARG A 189 2.66 5.79 19.74
N ASP A 190 1.92 6.27 20.73
CA ASP A 190 0.50 6.60 20.65
C ASP A 190 0.24 8.09 20.36
N ALA A 191 1.27 8.83 19.94
CA ALA A 191 1.13 10.24 19.58
C ALA A 191 0.21 10.42 18.36
N ILE A 192 -0.71 11.37 18.47
CA ILE A 192 -1.54 11.82 17.35
C ILE A 192 -0.87 13.02 16.70
N VAL A 193 -0.60 12.91 15.39
CA VAL A 193 0.00 13.99 14.59
C VAL A 193 -1.08 14.61 13.69
N THR A 194 -1.21 15.93 13.75
CA THR A 194 -2.16 16.71 12.94
C THR A 194 -1.42 17.75 12.10
N ALA A 195 -1.91 18.03 10.89
CA ALA A 195 -1.36 19.03 9.97
C ALA A 195 -2.26 20.26 9.87
#